data_AF-A0A7Y5HG76-F1
#
_entry.id   AF-A0A7Y5HG76-F1
#
_cell.length_a   1.000
_cell.length_b   1.000
_cell.length_c   1.000
_cell.angle_alpha   90.00
_cell.angle_beta   90.00
_cell.angle_gamma   90.00
#
_symmetry.space_group_name_H-M   'P 1'
#
loop_
_entity.id
_entity.type
_entity.pdbx_description
1 polymer ?
#
loop_
_entity_poly.entity_id
_entity_poly.type
_entity_poly.pdbx_seq_one_letter_code
_entity_poly.pdbx_strand_id
1 'polypeptide(L)'
;MKKLTTLILAVAVFGLLAFIILAGPPAPTAPLLPAVFLDFQRSEVRTVDLKTARGEFHLERDAADRDRWRILSGKTLVRADATKVEAFLDDLSRLRPKNLWTAREVRPGERTTWGLDAPSMTVRLGLPSGTLRADFGRRTPDSNNVYAEKDANGDVLVVPVAGLADAENHEVRDLRESRPVGGSSMDVASLSLRRGDDLLVEARRAGSTWEVDAPWRGAAEPRAMEELLTPLLNVQVAEFVADGNPDLDRYGLLKPRAVVTLRRQGREKPQTIRFGGEAPGGRVHFTEDGEPSVYACEGKVLEDLLEFDPATLRDRNALRLGWTRLDSLEYAAGEGSWKLLRILERWDLEKPERVEADGKAVEELLGALRELEVLRFLDGEDPATLGVADPGKAAARLVLEGTDDGGDRHLLIGPRDAEGNAPARLLPKGGEKDAGAPFLLPAAFLDRLEAGRRSLRTAEIWHLHQEEIRALTRTWNGRTETFLYEKKSWKADEGGPEPDAAALDRLLATVLRLEATGWVGPAKDAPAAWGLGDPPAGPVLTFRLEEGGKMRERSLVLGTPVEEGGAHYGRVSDGNEVFRLPDQLLEGADLKPLWGLLTGPLAKEKPGEPAKEPAKEGE
;
A
#
# COMPACT_ATOMS: atom_id res chain seq x y z
N MET A 1 60.93 -71.27 51.63
CA MET A 1 59.89 -70.42 51.00
C MET A 1 59.91 -68.96 51.45
N LYS A 2 60.19 -68.60 52.72
CA LYS A 2 60.15 -67.19 53.19
C LYS A 2 61.18 -66.21 52.54
N LYS A 3 62.35 -66.66 52.09
CA LYS A 3 63.40 -65.77 51.53
C LYS A 3 63.12 -65.30 50.08
N LEU A 4 62.36 -66.08 49.30
CA LEU A 4 62.05 -65.73 47.91
C LEU A 4 60.98 -64.63 47.84
N THR A 5 60.02 -64.66 48.75
CA THR A 5 58.93 -63.68 48.85
C THR A 5 59.44 -62.29 49.22
N THR A 6 60.44 -62.20 50.12
CA THR A 6 61.04 -60.91 50.51
C THR A 6 61.85 -60.27 49.38
N LEU A 7 62.53 -61.08 48.55
CA LEU A 7 63.31 -60.58 47.42
C LEU A 7 62.40 -60.05 46.30
N ILE A 8 61.31 -60.77 46.00
CA ILE A 8 60.31 -60.32 45.01
C ILE A 8 59.65 -59.02 45.46
N LEU A 9 59.32 -58.89 46.75
CA LEU A 9 58.76 -57.67 47.30
C LEU A 9 59.76 -56.49 47.22
N ALA A 10 61.04 -56.73 47.52
CA ALA A 10 62.07 -55.71 47.42
C ALA A 10 62.27 -55.23 45.97
N VAL A 11 62.30 -56.14 45.00
CA VAL A 11 62.41 -55.79 43.58
C VAL A 11 61.16 -55.05 43.08
N ALA A 12 59.96 -55.44 43.54
CA ALA A 12 58.73 -54.73 43.20
C ALA A 12 58.71 -53.30 43.79
N VAL A 13 59.16 -53.14 45.04
CA VAL A 13 59.25 -51.81 45.69
C VAL A 13 60.30 -50.94 45.01
N PHE A 14 61.48 -51.48 44.70
CA PHE A 14 62.51 -50.73 43.97
C PHE A 14 62.08 -50.40 42.53
N GLY A 15 61.38 -51.31 41.85
CA GLY A 15 60.80 -51.05 40.53
C GLY A 15 59.74 -49.96 40.56
N LEU A 16 58.88 -49.94 41.59
CA LEU A 16 57.89 -48.89 41.80
C LEU A 16 58.55 -47.54 42.13
N LEU A 17 59.58 -47.53 42.98
CA LEU A 17 60.33 -46.32 43.32
C LEU A 17 61.06 -45.76 42.09
N ALA A 18 61.71 -46.64 41.30
CA ALA A 18 62.36 -46.25 40.06
C ALA A 18 61.35 -45.70 39.05
N PHE A 19 60.17 -46.32 38.91
CA PHE A 19 59.09 -45.82 38.04
C PHE A 19 58.59 -44.45 38.48
N ILE A 20 58.39 -44.21 39.78
CA ILE A 20 57.95 -42.90 40.30
C ILE A 20 59.01 -41.82 40.08
N ILE A 21 60.30 -42.15 40.23
CA ILE A 21 61.40 -41.20 40.02
C ILE A 21 61.63 -40.90 38.52
N LEU A 22 61.52 -41.92 37.65
CA LEU A 22 61.74 -41.77 36.19
C LEU A 22 60.52 -41.22 35.45
N ALA A 23 59.30 -41.46 35.91
CA ALA A 23 58.09 -40.98 35.23
C ALA A 23 57.91 -39.47 35.35
N GLY A 24 58.50 -38.82 36.37
CA GLY A 24 58.28 -37.41 36.68
C GLY A 24 56.80 -37.09 36.94
N PRO A 25 56.47 -36.01 37.66
CA PRO A 25 55.10 -35.50 37.61
C PRO A 25 54.78 -35.12 36.16
N PRO A 26 53.59 -35.47 35.62
CA PRO A 26 53.18 -34.96 34.31
C PRO A 26 53.29 -33.43 34.34
N ALA A 27 53.84 -32.85 33.26
CA ALA A 27 53.95 -31.40 33.16
C ALA A 27 52.58 -30.77 33.44
N PRO A 28 52.48 -29.72 34.29
CA PRO A 28 51.22 -29.09 34.58
C PRO A 28 50.57 -28.67 33.25
N THR A 29 49.40 -29.21 32.98
CA THR A 29 48.62 -28.87 31.79
C THR A 29 48.23 -27.41 31.95
N ALA A 30 48.66 -26.55 31.02
CA ALA A 30 48.27 -25.15 31.05
C ALA A 30 46.74 -25.06 31.09
N PRO A 31 46.16 -24.26 32.00
CA PRO A 31 44.72 -24.16 32.15
C PRO A 31 44.12 -23.65 30.83
N LEU A 32 43.10 -24.34 30.33
CA LEU A 32 42.44 -23.99 29.07
C LEU A 32 41.62 -22.71 29.26
N LEU A 33 41.85 -21.72 28.39
CA LEU A 33 41.02 -20.53 28.34
C LEU A 33 39.57 -20.93 28.03
N PRO A 34 38.59 -20.47 28.83
CA PRO A 34 37.19 -20.72 28.51
C PRO A 34 36.81 -19.95 27.25
N ALA A 35 35.85 -20.49 26.48
CA ALA A 35 35.43 -19.89 25.20
C ALA A 35 34.82 -18.49 25.38
N VAL A 36 34.12 -18.27 26.50
CA VAL A 36 33.55 -17.00 26.95
C VAL A 36 33.86 -16.80 28.43
N PHE A 37 33.93 -15.54 28.87
CA PHE A 37 34.21 -15.16 30.26
C PHE A 37 33.02 -15.43 31.17
N LEU A 38 31.81 -15.04 30.73
CA LEU A 38 30.54 -15.33 31.41
C LEU A 38 29.67 -16.20 30.52
N ASP A 39 29.37 -17.40 31.00
CA ASP A 39 28.44 -18.32 30.34
C ASP A 39 27.05 -18.16 30.97
N PHE A 40 26.13 -17.55 30.22
CA PHE A 40 24.73 -17.35 30.62
C PHE A 40 23.83 -17.16 29.41
N GLN A 41 22.54 -17.46 29.56
CA GLN A 41 21.52 -17.13 28.57
C GLN A 41 20.89 -15.77 28.88
N ARG A 42 20.93 -14.85 27.91
CA ARG A 42 20.41 -13.47 28.09
C ARG A 42 18.93 -13.42 28.45
N SER A 43 18.13 -14.29 27.83
CA SER A 43 16.69 -14.43 28.08
C SER A 43 16.34 -14.93 29.49
N GLU A 44 17.31 -15.50 30.21
CA GLU A 44 17.13 -15.96 31.59
C GLU A 44 17.48 -14.89 32.63
N VAL A 45 18.18 -13.82 32.24
CA VAL A 45 18.57 -12.74 33.16
C VAL A 45 17.33 -12.01 33.65
N ARG A 46 17.13 -11.99 34.98
CA ARG A 46 16.01 -11.33 35.67
C ARG A 46 16.41 -10.01 36.30
N THR A 47 17.63 -9.92 36.82
CA THR A 47 18.16 -8.68 37.40
C THR A 47 19.56 -8.41 36.93
N VAL A 48 19.92 -7.13 36.84
CA VAL A 48 21.27 -6.65 36.56
C VAL A 48 21.63 -5.61 37.62
N ASP A 49 22.57 -5.95 38.49
CA ASP A 49 23.22 -4.97 39.37
C ASP A 49 24.55 -4.57 38.73
N LEU A 50 24.66 -3.30 38.35
CA LEU A 50 25.88 -2.73 37.79
C LEU A 50 26.41 -1.69 38.76
N LYS A 51 27.65 -1.86 39.20
CA LYS A 51 28.37 -0.88 40.02
C LYS A 51 29.58 -0.38 39.23
N THR A 52 29.69 0.93 39.05
CA THR A 52 30.81 1.60 38.39
C THR A 52 31.31 2.77 39.25
N ALA A 53 32.33 3.48 38.78
CA ALA A 53 32.76 4.75 39.37
C ALA A 53 31.68 5.86 39.31
N ARG A 54 30.69 5.72 38.42
CA ARG A 54 29.60 6.70 38.21
C ARG A 54 28.38 6.44 39.10
N GLY A 55 28.21 5.22 39.61
CA GLY A 55 27.09 4.89 40.48
C GLY A 55 26.80 3.40 40.58
N GLU A 56 25.73 3.09 41.29
CA GLU A 56 25.14 1.75 41.40
C GLU A 56 23.77 1.77 40.72
N PHE A 57 23.55 0.82 39.82
CA PHE A 57 22.35 0.68 39.01
C PHE A 57 21.75 -0.69 39.27
N HIS A 58 20.48 -0.71 39.66
CA HIS A 58 19.72 -1.92 39.83
C HIS A 58 18.64 -1.98 38.76
N LEU A 59 18.69 -2.99 37.90
CA LEU A 59 17.69 -3.22 36.87
C LEU A 59 16.97 -4.54 37.10
N GLU A 60 15.67 -4.54 36.84
CA GLU A 60 14.78 -5.70 36.93
C GLU A 60 14.04 -5.87 35.61
N ARG A 61 13.97 -7.12 35.12
CA ARG A 61 13.13 -7.48 33.97
C ARG A 61 11.68 -7.61 34.46
N ASP A 62 10.74 -6.99 33.75
CA ASP A 62 9.33 -7.00 34.15
C ASP A 62 8.77 -8.43 34.08
N ALA A 63 8.10 -8.86 35.16
CA ALA A 63 7.59 -10.22 35.27
C ALA A 63 6.38 -10.48 34.37
N ALA A 64 5.61 -9.43 34.05
CA ALA A 64 4.45 -9.50 33.17
C ALA A 64 4.81 -9.30 31.69
N ASP A 65 5.93 -8.62 31.41
CA ASP A 65 6.42 -8.38 30.05
C ASP A 65 7.94 -8.52 29.98
N ARG A 66 8.41 -9.67 29.49
CA ARG A 66 9.84 -9.99 29.48
C ARG A 66 10.67 -9.09 28.57
N ASP A 67 10.05 -8.33 27.68
CA ASP A 67 10.75 -7.39 26.80
C ASP A 67 10.92 -6.01 27.46
N ARG A 68 10.33 -5.80 28.65
CA ARG A 68 10.47 -4.56 29.42
C ARG A 68 11.46 -4.71 30.56
N TRP A 69 12.25 -3.66 30.74
CA TRP A 69 13.18 -3.49 31.84
C TRP A 69 12.78 -2.29 32.69
N ARG A 70 13.01 -2.38 33.99
CA ARG A 70 12.88 -1.28 34.94
C ARG A 70 14.22 -1.03 35.62
N ILE A 71 14.51 0.22 35.98
CA ILE A 71 15.71 0.65 36.69
C ILE A 71 15.31 1.37 37.98
N LEU A 72 16.04 1.12 39.06
CA LEU A 72 15.84 1.80 40.33
C LEU A 72 16.39 3.23 40.26
N SER A 73 15.50 4.21 40.23
CA SER A 73 15.80 5.64 40.34
C SER A 73 15.43 6.13 41.74
N GLY A 74 16.44 6.42 42.56
CA GLY A 74 16.25 6.78 43.97
C GLY A 74 15.65 5.61 44.78
N LYS A 75 14.33 5.60 44.97
CA LYS A 75 13.58 4.55 45.68
C LYS A 75 12.45 3.92 44.85
N THR A 76 12.41 4.22 43.55
CA THR A 76 11.31 3.83 42.67
C THR A 76 11.83 3.13 41.43
N LEU A 77 11.20 2.01 41.06
CA LEU A 77 11.46 1.32 39.79
C LEU A 77 10.73 2.03 38.64
N VAL A 78 11.49 2.64 37.75
CA VAL A 78 11.00 3.35 36.56
C VAL A 78 11.39 2.59 35.29
N ARG A 79 10.76 2.88 34.16
CA ARG A 79 11.06 2.20 32.90
C ARG A 79 12.50 2.46 32.44
N ALA A 80 13.19 1.39 32.05
CA ALA A 80 14.54 1.41 31.50
C ALA A 80 14.51 1.20 29.98
N ASP A 81 15.55 1.67 29.30
CA ASP A 81 15.78 1.47 27.88
C ASP A 81 16.19 0.01 27.63
N ALA A 82 15.22 -0.82 27.25
CA ALA A 82 15.44 -2.25 27.03
C ALA A 82 16.51 -2.52 25.96
N THR A 83 16.62 -1.67 24.93
CA THR A 83 17.63 -1.84 23.87
C THR A 83 19.04 -1.71 24.43
N LYS A 84 19.29 -0.70 25.26
CA LYS A 84 20.61 -0.52 25.90
C LYS A 84 20.94 -1.66 26.87
N VAL A 85 19.96 -2.12 27.65
CA VAL A 85 20.17 -3.22 28.60
C VAL A 85 20.47 -4.52 27.86
N GLU A 86 19.72 -4.86 26.81
CA GLU A 86 19.93 -6.08 26.03
C GLU A 86 21.24 -6.04 25.23
N ALA A 87 21.65 -4.87 24.74
CA ALA A 87 22.95 -4.68 24.09
C ALA A 87 24.10 -4.94 25.09
N PHE A 88 24.01 -4.39 26.30
CA PHE A 88 24.99 -4.65 27.35
C PHE A 88 25.08 -6.15 27.72
N LEU A 89 23.94 -6.83 27.83
CA LEU A 89 23.92 -8.28 28.08
C LEU A 89 24.52 -9.08 26.91
N ASP A 90 24.32 -8.65 25.66
CA ASP A 90 24.94 -9.25 24.48
C ASP A 90 26.46 -9.10 24.51
N ASP A 91 26.97 -7.89 24.79
CA ASP A 91 28.40 -7.63 24.91
C ASP A 91 29.04 -8.50 26.01
N LEU A 92 28.43 -8.54 27.20
CA LEU A 92 28.90 -9.38 28.32
C LEU A 92 28.95 -10.87 27.93
N SER A 93 27.92 -11.37 27.23
CA SER A 93 27.85 -12.79 26.82
C SER A 93 28.90 -13.17 25.77
N ARG A 94 29.49 -12.19 25.08
CA ARG A 94 30.47 -12.38 24.01
C ARG A 94 31.92 -12.11 24.44
N LEU A 95 32.15 -11.69 25.69
CA LEU A 95 33.49 -11.43 26.20
C LEU A 95 34.35 -12.69 26.13
N ARG A 96 35.42 -12.65 25.32
CA ARG A 96 36.37 -13.74 25.19
C ARG A 96 37.66 -13.43 25.95
N PRO A 97 38.07 -14.25 26.92
CA PRO A 97 39.30 -14.02 27.63
C PRO A 97 40.52 -14.32 26.75
N LYS A 98 41.58 -13.55 26.92
CA LYS A 98 42.85 -13.68 26.21
C LYS A 98 43.92 -14.39 27.03
N ASN A 99 43.92 -14.13 28.34
CA ASN A 99 44.85 -14.73 29.30
C ASN A 99 44.09 -15.20 30.54
N LEU A 100 44.66 -16.17 31.26
CA LEU A 100 44.12 -16.80 32.46
C LEU A 100 45.25 -17.05 33.46
N TRP A 101 45.02 -16.65 34.71
CA TRP A 101 45.79 -17.04 35.88
C TRP A 101 44.84 -17.75 36.83
N THR A 102 45.14 -19.00 37.14
CA THR A 102 44.33 -19.73 38.13
C THR A 102 44.51 -19.12 39.51
N ALA A 103 43.51 -19.28 40.38
CA ALA A 103 43.56 -18.73 41.75
C ALA A 103 44.83 -19.14 42.53
N ARG A 104 45.46 -20.28 42.19
CA ARG A 104 46.72 -20.75 42.78
C ARG A 104 47.98 -20.07 42.23
N GLU A 105 47.92 -19.56 41.01
CA GLU A 105 49.03 -18.88 40.33
C GLU A 105 49.12 -17.40 40.71
N VAL A 106 48.04 -16.83 41.24
CA VAL A 106 47.99 -15.43 41.69
C VAL A 106 48.81 -15.25 42.97
N ARG A 107 49.84 -14.42 42.92
CA ARG A 107 50.72 -14.17 44.07
C ARG A 107 50.09 -13.17 45.05
N PRO A 108 50.51 -13.19 46.34
CA PRO A 108 50.09 -12.17 47.31
C PRO A 108 50.34 -10.75 46.77
N GLY A 109 49.32 -9.89 46.78
CA GLY A 109 49.38 -8.50 46.30
C GLY A 109 49.18 -8.28 44.79
N GLU A 110 49.15 -9.34 43.96
CA GLU A 110 48.86 -9.20 42.53
C GLU A 110 47.39 -8.79 42.28
N ARG A 111 46.45 -9.35 43.06
CA ARG A 111 45.03 -8.95 43.01
C ARG A 111 44.83 -7.45 43.25
N THR A 112 45.54 -6.89 44.23
CA THR A 112 45.53 -5.45 44.52
C THR A 112 46.11 -4.65 43.36
N THR A 113 47.20 -5.14 42.77
CA THR A 113 47.86 -4.51 41.60
C THR A 113 46.95 -4.48 40.38
N TRP A 114 46.19 -5.56 40.16
CA TRP A 114 45.18 -5.67 39.11
C TRP A 114 43.88 -4.95 39.45
N GLY A 115 43.73 -4.42 40.66
CA GLY A 115 42.54 -3.70 41.11
C GLY A 115 41.31 -4.56 41.35
N LEU A 116 41.48 -5.87 41.59
CA LEU A 116 40.34 -6.76 41.86
C LEU A 116 39.87 -6.72 43.32
N ASP A 117 40.69 -6.20 44.25
CA ASP A 117 40.25 -5.95 45.64
C ASP A 117 39.31 -4.74 45.74
N ALA A 118 39.37 -3.84 44.76
CA ALA A 118 38.52 -2.67 44.61
C ALA A 118 38.19 -2.48 43.12
N PRO A 119 37.30 -3.33 42.55
CA PRO A 119 37.03 -3.35 41.12
C PRO A 119 36.48 -2.00 40.64
N SER A 120 36.89 -1.61 39.43
CA SER A 120 36.39 -0.41 38.76
C SER A 120 34.96 -0.57 38.27
N MET A 121 34.56 -1.82 38.00
CA MET A 121 33.20 -2.20 37.68
C MET A 121 32.87 -3.58 38.25
N THR A 122 31.68 -3.72 38.82
CA THR A 122 31.12 -5.02 39.26
C THR A 122 29.76 -5.21 38.60
N VAL A 123 29.53 -6.38 38.01
CA VAL A 123 28.25 -6.80 37.45
C VAL A 123 27.73 -8.01 38.21
N ARG A 124 26.46 -7.99 38.60
CA ARG A 124 25.76 -9.19 39.10
C ARG A 124 24.51 -9.44 38.27
N LEU A 125 24.40 -10.67 37.75
CA LEU A 125 23.26 -11.11 36.97
C LEU A 125 22.43 -12.07 37.83
N GLY A 126 21.18 -11.74 38.08
CA GLY A 126 20.22 -12.64 38.71
C GLY A 126 19.61 -13.58 37.68
N LEU A 127 19.87 -14.87 37.81
CA LEU A 127 19.36 -15.94 36.95
C LEU A 127 18.47 -16.90 37.77
N PRO A 128 17.67 -17.75 37.11
CA PRO A 128 16.93 -18.82 37.80
C PRO A 128 17.86 -19.80 38.55
N SER A 129 19.07 -20.00 38.03
CA SER A 129 20.09 -20.91 38.59
C SER A 129 20.89 -20.31 39.75
N GLY A 130 20.78 -19.01 40.00
CA GLY A 130 21.55 -18.30 41.03
C GLY A 130 22.01 -16.93 40.55
N THR A 131 23.00 -16.37 41.24
CA THR A 131 23.60 -15.08 40.88
C THR A 131 24.97 -15.32 40.28
N LEU A 132 25.23 -14.78 39.09
CA LEU A 132 26.58 -14.71 38.52
C LEU A 132 27.19 -13.35 38.85
N ARG A 133 28.43 -13.35 39.36
CA ARG A 133 29.17 -12.10 39.63
C ARG A 133 30.41 -12.02 38.74
N ALA A 134 30.63 -10.83 38.18
CA ALA A 134 31.85 -10.47 37.46
C ALA A 134 32.43 -9.19 38.05
N ASP A 135 33.70 -9.23 38.40
CA ASP A 135 34.45 -8.06 38.87
C ASP A 135 35.51 -7.69 37.84
N PHE A 136 35.58 -6.43 37.46
CA PHE A 136 36.51 -5.87 36.47
C PHE A 136 37.42 -4.86 37.18
N GLY A 137 38.73 -5.12 37.12
CA GLY A 137 39.76 -4.37 37.80
C GLY A 137 40.33 -3.23 36.95
N ARG A 138 41.65 -3.09 36.96
CA ARG A 138 42.40 -2.10 36.18
C ARG A 138 42.54 -2.53 34.73
N ARG A 139 42.70 -1.53 33.86
CA ARG A 139 43.14 -1.74 32.48
C ARG A 139 44.56 -2.30 32.45
N THR A 140 44.83 -3.17 31.47
CA THR A 140 46.16 -3.68 31.18
C THR A 140 47.08 -2.55 30.67
N PRO A 141 48.41 -2.70 30.69
CA PRO A 141 49.34 -1.66 30.25
C PRO A 141 49.12 -1.16 28.81
N ASP A 142 48.63 -2.02 27.91
CA ASP A 142 48.27 -1.68 26.53
C ASP A 142 46.89 -0.99 26.41
N SER A 143 46.19 -0.81 27.53
CA SER A 143 44.86 -0.19 27.66
C SER A 143 43.72 -0.82 26.86
N ASN A 144 43.96 -1.92 26.16
CA ASN A 144 42.99 -2.60 25.31
C ASN A 144 42.15 -3.64 26.06
N ASN A 145 42.57 -4.03 27.26
CA ASN A 145 41.95 -5.08 28.04
C ASN A 145 41.85 -4.67 29.51
N VAL A 146 41.08 -5.43 30.28
CA VAL A 146 40.95 -5.30 31.73
C VAL A 146 41.19 -6.65 32.39
N TYR A 147 41.74 -6.63 33.61
CA TYR A 147 41.75 -7.80 34.47
C TYR A 147 40.33 -8.03 35.00
N ALA A 148 39.85 -9.27 34.97
CA ALA A 148 38.51 -9.62 35.41
C ALA A 148 38.49 -10.95 36.17
N GLU A 149 37.55 -11.10 37.09
CA GLU A 149 37.32 -12.36 37.80
C GLU A 149 35.83 -12.70 37.89
N LYS A 150 35.55 -13.99 37.98
CA LYS A 150 34.20 -14.53 38.16
C LYS A 150 34.01 -15.02 39.60
N ASP A 151 32.85 -14.74 40.18
CA ASP A 151 32.36 -15.22 41.49
C ASP A 151 33.25 -14.89 42.71
N ALA A 152 34.14 -13.88 42.57
CA ALA A 152 35.09 -13.35 43.56
C ALA A 152 36.11 -14.37 44.10
N ASN A 153 37.37 -13.96 44.23
CA ASN A 153 38.49 -14.82 44.66
C ASN A 153 38.71 -16.06 43.77
N GLY A 154 38.32 -15.96 42.49
CA GLY A 154 38.46 -17.01 41.50
C GLY A 154 39.70 -16.86 40.64
N ASP A 155 39.68 -17.53 39.49
CA ASP A 155 40.67 -17.34 38.44
C ASP A 155 40.58 -15.92 37.87
N VAL A 156 41.74 -15.34 37.55
CA VAL A 156 41.85 -14.00 36.97
C VAL A 156 42.07 -14.13 35.48
N LEU A 157 41.21 -13.48 34.71
CA LEU A 157 41.25 -13.45 33.25
C LEU A 157 41.55 -12.04 32.74
N VAL A 158 41.96 -11.95 31.49
CA VAL A 158 42.08 -10.67 30.77
C VAL A 158 41.05 -10.63 29.66
N VAL A 159 40.14 -9.66 29.68
CA VAL A 159 39.05 -9.52 28.71
C VAL A 159 39.13 -8.16 27.98
N PRO A 160 38.68 -8.07 26.72
CA PRO A 160 38.69 -6.82 25.97
C PRO A 160 37.84 -5.73 26.64
N VAL A 161 38.36 -4.50 26.70
CA VAL A 161 37.63 -3.36 27.28
C VAL A 161 36.48 -2.87 26.38
N ALA A 162 36.55 -3.17 25.08
CA ALA A 162 35.55 -2.70 24.10
C ALA A 162 34.12 -3.15 24.44
N GLY A 163 33.93 -4.37 24.95
CA GLY A 163 32.61 -4.88 25.36
C GLY A 163 32.11 -4.35 26.72
N LEU A 164 32.86 -3.45 27.36
CA LEU A 164 32.56 -2.86 28.67
C LEU A 164 32.48 -1.33 28.63
N ALA A 165 33.05 -0.71 27.59
CA ALA A 165 33.28 0.73 27.53
C ALA A 165 31.99 1.55 27.66
N ASP A 166 30.89 1.12 27.04
CA ASP A 166 29.62 1.84 27.13
C ASP A 166 29.05 1.78 28.55
N ALA A 167 29.05 0.60 29.17
CA ALA A 167 28.57 0.40 30.52
C ALA A 167 29.41 1.12 31.59
N GLU A 168 30.73 1.24 31.41
CA GLU A 168 31.61 2.02 32.31
C GLU A 168 31.21 3.50 32.40
N ASN A 169 30.62 4.03 31.33
CA ASN A 169 30.29 5.46 31.20
C ASN A 169 28.82 5.80 31.44
N HIS A 170 27.93 4.80 31.49
CA HIS A 170 26.52 5.04 31.74
C HIS A 170 26.24 5.63 33.13
N GLU A 171 25.33 6.58 33.18
CA GLU A 171 24.65 7.06 34.38
C GLU A 171 23.20 6.52 34.42
N VAL A 172 22.51 6.65 35.56
CA VAL A 172 21.12 6.15 35.72
C VAL A 172 20.24 6.72 34.61
N ARG A 173 20.43 8.01 34.30
CA ARG A 173 19.71 8.73 33.26
C ARG A 173 19.87 8.08 31.88
N ASP A 174 21.05 7.59 31.55
CA ASP A 174 21.35 7.04 30.22
C ASP A 174 20.65 5.71 29.98
N LEU A 175 20.39 4.97 31.05
CA LEU A 175 19.68 3.69 31.03
C LEU A 175 18.17 3.83 31.20
N ARG A 176 17.66 5.02 31.50
CA ARG A 176 16.22 5.28 31.57
C ARG A 176 15.62 5.34 30.18
N GLU A 177 14.35 4.93 30.07
CA GLU A 177 13.58 5.07 28.84
C GLU A 177 13.54 6.54 28.40
N SER A 178 14.04 6.81 27.21
CA SER A 178 14.09 8.16 26.63
C SER A 178 12.95 8.43 25.64
N ARG A 179 12.23 7.39 25.21
CA ARG A 179 11.08 7.44 24.29
C ARG A 179 9.92 6.61 24.86
N PRO A 180 9.24 7.08 25.92
CA PRO A 180 8.17 6.35 26.59
C PRO A 180 7.04 5.97 25.62
N VAL A 181 6.71 6.83 24.65
CA VAL A 181 5.73 6.49 23.61
C VAL A 181 6.30 5.52 22.59
N GLY A 182 7.49 5.77 22.03
CA GLY A 182 8.32 4.92 21.15
C GLY A 182 7.66 3.71 20.44
N GLY A 183 7.66 3.67 19.10
CA GLY A 183 7.16 2.51 18.36
C GLY A 183 7.08 2.74 16.86
N SER A 184 6.45 1.80 16.16
CA SER A 184 6.19 1.91 14.72
C SER A 184 4.75 2.31 14.47
N SER A 185 4.47 3.26 13.57
CA SER A 185 3.09 3.59 13.19
C SER A 185 2.32 2.38 12.65
N MET A 186 3.04 1.37 12.17
CA MET A 186 2.45 0.11 11.71
C MET A 186 1.88 -0.76 12.83
N ASP A 187 2.37 -0.61 14.06
CA ASP A 187 1.89 -1.36 15.23
C ASP A 187 0.63 -0.74 15.84
N VAL A 188 0.28 0.49 15.46
CA VAL A 188 -0.87 1.22 16.01
C VAL A 188 -2.16 0.71 15.34
N ALA A 189 -3.07 0.20 16.17
CA ALA A 189 -4.37 -0.30 15.76
C ALA A 189 -5.48 0.77 15.89
N SER A 190 -5.37 1.66 16.88
CA SER A 190 -6.29 2.80 17.01
C SER A 190 -5.63 3.98 17.73
N LEU A 191 -6.17 5.17 17.48
CA LEU A 191 -5.77 6.45 18.05
C LEU A 191 -7.01 7.17 18.57
N SER A 192 -6.92 7.71 19.79
CA SER A 192 -7.83 8.73 20.30
C SER A 192 -7.01 9.95 20.71
N LEU A 193 -7.44 11.13 20.26
CA LEU A 193 -6.88 12.42 20.63
C LEU A 193 -7.96 13.26 21.31
N ARG A 194 -7.69 13.72 22.53
CA ARG A 194 -8.54 14.68 23.26
C ARG A 194 -7.78 15.98 23.51
N ARG A 195 -8.47 17.11 23.38
CA ARG A 195 -8.00 18.44 23.79
C ARG A 195 -8.71 18.81 25.08
N GLY A 196 -8.00 18.76 26.20
CA GLY A 196 -8.64 18.72 27.52
C GLY A 196 -9.61 17.54 27.61
N ASP A 197 -10.90 17.84 27.82
CA ASP A 197 -11.96 16.83 27.86
C ASP A 197 -12.70 16.65 26.52
N ASP A 198 -12.43 17.47 25.52
CA ASP A 198 -13.09 17.39 24.23
C ASP A 198 -12.44 16.30 23.38
N LEU A 199 -13.24 15.32 22.93
CA LEU A 199 -12.80 14.34 21.95
C LEU A 199 -12.61 15.03 20.60
N LEU A 200 -11.36 15.04 20.12
CA LEU A 200 -10.98 15.72 18.89
C LEU A 200 -10.94 14.73 17.70
N VAL A 201 -10.35 13.54 17.92
CA VAL A 201 -10.30 12.46 16.93
C VAL A 201 -10.46 11.11 17.60
N GLU A 202 -11.26 10.24 16.98
CA GLU A 202 -11.21 8.80 17.19
C GLU A 202 -11.00 8.13 15.85
N ALA A 203 -9.93 7.35 15.71
CA ALA A 203 -9.57 6.68 14.46
C ALA A 203 -9.07 5.26 14.73
N ARG A 204 -9.34 4.36 13.78
CA ARG A 204 -8.92 2.96 13.84
C ARG A 204 -8.36 2.51 12.50
N ARG A 205 -7.42 1.58 12.57
CA ARG A 205 -6.86 0.95 11.39
C ARG A 205 -7.84 -0.11 10.85
N ALA A 206 -8.19 -0.02 9.58
CA ALA A 206 -9.04 -0.95 8.84
C ALA A 206 -8.23 -1.54 7.68
N GLY A 207 -7.70 -2.75 7.87
CA GLY A 207 -6.75 -3.35 6.93
C GLY A 207 -5.46 -2.54 6.83
N SER A 208 -5.14 -2.08 5.61
CA SER A 208 -3.99 -1.21 5.33
C SER A 208 -4.29 0.28 5.42
N THR A 209 -5.55 0.65 5.67
CA THR A 209 -6.02 2.06 5.69
C THR A 209 -6.46 2.48 7.09
N TRP A 210 -6.67 3.77 7.27
CA TRP A 210 -7.23 4.34 8.50
C TRP A 210 -8.66 4.81 8.25
N GLU A 211 -9.55 4.55 9.20
CA GLU A 211 -10.89 5.11 9.24
C GLU A 211 -11.01 6.01 10.46
N VAL A 212 -11.58 7.20 10.28
CA VAL A 212 -11.98 8.09 11.36
C VAL A 212 -13.41 7.74 11.75
N ASP A 213 -13.66 7.58 13.05
CA ASP A 213 -14.98 7.31 13.62
C ASP A 213 -15.61 8.60 14.22
N ALA A 214 -14.78 9.56 14.66
CA ALA A 214 -15.17 10.88 15.14
C ALA A 214 -14.08 11.93 14.80
N PRO A 215 -14.44 13.19 14.46
CA PRO A 215 -15.79 13.79 14.57
C PRO A 215 -16.69 13.50 13.36
N TRP A 216 -16.14 12.92 12.31
CA TRP A 216 -16.86 12.45 11.13
C TRP A 216 -16.46 10.99 10.84
N ARG A 217 -17.27 10.29 10.05
CA ARG A 217 -17.00 8.90 9.66
C ARG A 217 -16.51 8.81 8.22
N GLY A 218 -15.38 8.13 8.01
CA GLY A 218 -14.84 7.88 6.67
C GLY A 218 -13.35 7.54 6.66
N ALA A 219 -12.79 7.37 5.48
CA ALA A 219 -11.36 7.12 5.31
C ALA A 219 -10.52 8.33 5.74
N ALA A 220 -9.39 8.06 6.39
CA ALA A 220 -8.39 9.07 6.69
C ALA A 220 -7.38 9.19 5.55
N GLU A 221 -6.94 10.41 5.26
CA GLU A 221 -5.85 10.66 4.33
C GLU A 221 -4.55 10.07 4.91
N PRO A 222 -3.89 9.12 4.22
CA PRO A 222 -2.78 8.37 4.79
C PRO A 222 -1.60 9.23 5.23
N ARG A 223 -1.26 10.27 4.48
CA ARG A 223 -0.14 11.15 4.80
C ARG A 223 -0.46 12.02 6.00
N ALA A 224 -1.67 12.59 6.09
CA ALA A 224 -2.12 13.38 7.23
C ALA A 224 -2.14 12.54 8.53
N MET A 225 -2.56 11.27 8.45
CA MET A 225 -2.50 10.37 9.59
C MET A 225 -1.05 10.07 10.02
N GLU A 226 -0.14 9.87 9.08
CA GLU A 226 1.28 9.65 9.40
C GLU A 226 1.94 10.92 9.98
N GLU A 227 1.59 12.10 9.46
CA GLU A 227 2.01 13.41 9.98
C GLU A 227 1.52 13.65 11.42
N LEU A 228 0.36 13.09 11.81
CA LEU A 228 -0.13 13.09 13.19
C LEU A 228 0.59 12.06 14.08
N LEU A 229 0.75 10.82 13.62
CA LEU A 229 1.32 9.73 14.43
C LEU A 229 2.83 9.84 14.64
N THR A 230 3.57 10.28 13.62
CA THR A 230 5.04 10.26 13.65
C THR A 230 5.61 11.11 14.79
N PRO A 231 5.20 12.38 15.01
CA PRO A 231 5.71 13.18 16.12
C PRO A 231 5.38 12.53 17.48
N LEU A 232 4.19 11.96 17.62
CA LEU A 232 3.73 11.30 18.85
C LEU A 232 4.58 10.07 19.21
N LEU A 233 4.89 9.23 18.22
CA LEU A 233 5.72 8.03 18.40
C LEU A 233 7.21 8.35 18.59
N ASN A 234 7.63 9.56 18.24
CA ASN A 234 9.01 10.04 18.36
C ASN A 234 9.24 11.03 19.51
N VAL A 235 8.25 11.25 20.39
CA VAL A 235 8.42 12.11 21.57
C VAL A 235 9.62 11.64 22.40
N GLN A 236 10.57 12.55 22.58
CA GLN A 236 11.79 12.32 23.35
C GLN A 236 11.71 13.04 24.70
N VAL A 237 12.13 12.33 25.75
CA VAL A 237 12.30 12.91 27.09
C VAL A 237 13.50 13.84 27.06
N ALA A 238 13.25 15.14 27.22
CA ALA A 238 14.30 16.13 27.43
C ALA A 238 14.78 16.13 28.89
N GLU A 239 13.85 15.90 29.83
CA GLU A 239 14.11 15.92 31.26
C GLU A 239 13.25 14.91 32.03
N PHE A 240 13.84 14.22 33.00
CA PHE A 240 13.13 13.40 33.97
C PHE A 240 12.82 14.26 35.20
N VAL A 241 11.56 14.65 35.38
CA VAL A 241 11.17 15.72 36.32
C VAL A 241 10.90 15.18 37.72
N ALA A 242 10.16 14.07 37.83
CA ALA A 242 9.84 13.44 39.12
C ALA A 242 9.52 11.95 38.95
N ASP A 243 9.81 11.17 39.99
CA ASP A 243 9.53 9.73 40.07
C ASP A 243 8.73 9.39 41.34
N GLY A 244 8.03 8.25 41.32
CA GLY A 244 7.29 7.71 42.45
C GLY A 244 5.81 8.07 42.39
N ASN A 245 5.36 8.90 43.33
CA ASN A 245 3.98 9.39 43.38
C ASN A 245 3.96 10.92 43.27
N PRO A 246 4.31 11.49 42.10
CA PRO A 246 4.34 12.93 41.91
C PRO A 246 2.92 13.51 42.00
N ASP A 247 2.81 14.72 42.56
CA ASP A 247 1.57 15.50 42.52
C ASP A 247 1.29 15.93 41.08
N LEU A 248 0.39 15.21 40.39
CA LEU A 248 0.06 15.45 38.99
C LEU A 248 -0.60 16.82 38.76
N ASP A 249 -1.25 17.41 39.78
CA ASP A 249 -1.88 18.72 39.65
C ASP A 249 -0.83 19.83 39.49
N ARG A 250 0.28 19.74 40.25
CA ARG A 250 1.44 20.65 40.14
C ARG A 250 1.99 20.76 38.72
N TYR A 251 1.90 19.70 37.93
CA TYR A 251 2.41 19.63 36.56
C TYR A 251 1.31 19.82 35.50
N GLY A 252 0.08 20.12 35.90
CA GLY A 252 -1.07 20.23 34.99
C GLY A 252 -1.46 18.90 34.33
N LEU A 253 -1.11 17.76 34.92
CA LEU A 253 -1.37 16.42 34.39
C LEU A 253 -2.64 15.79 34.95
N LEU A 254 -3.19 16.33 36.04
CA LEU A 254 -4.52 15.97 36.54
C LEU A 254 -5.64 16.50 35.62
N LYS A 255 -5.43 17.70 35.04
CA LYS A 255 -6.27 18.32 34.01
C LYS A 255 -5.40 18.60 32.76
N PRO A 256 -5.06 17.55 32.00
CA PRO A 256 -4.14 17.68 30.88
C PRO A 256 -4.71 18.58 29.79
N ARG A 257 -3.84 19.28 29.08
CA ARG A 257 -4.20 20.11 27.91
C ARG A 257 -4.44 19.25 26.67
N ALA A 258 -3.75 18.11 26.56
CA ALA A 258 -4.00 17.10 25.52
C ALA A 258 -3.82 15.68 26.09
N VAL A 259 -4.61 14.75 25.59
CA VAL A 259 -4.51 13.32 25.92
C VAL A 259 -4.48 12.52 24.62
N VAL A 260 -3.46 11.67 24.47
CA VAL A 260 -3.30 10.77 23.34
C VAL A 260 -3.42 9.35 23.86
N THR A 261 -4.34 8.57 23.32
CA THR A 261 -4.48 7.15 23.63
C THR A 261 -4.21 6.33 22.38
N LEU A 262 -3.21 5.45 22.44
CA LEU A 262 -2.82 4.54 21.38
C LEU A 262 -3.12 3.10 21.78
N ARG A 263 -3.84 2.36 20.94
CA ARG A 263 -3.93 0.91 21.07
C ARG A 263 -2.99 0.28 20.06
N ARG A 264 -2.15 -0.66 20.50
CA ARG A 264 -1.20 -1.37 19.63
C ARG A 264 -1.61 -2.81 19.42
N GLN A 265 -1.25 -3.35 18.26
CA GLN A 265 -1.39 -4.77 17.96
C GLN A 265 -0.57 -5.60 18.96
N GLY A 266 -1.15 -6.68 19.46
CA GLY A 266 -0.50 -7.57 20.43
C GLY A 266 -0.42 -7.04 21.87
N ARG A 267 -0.87 -5.81 22.16
CA ARG A 267 -0.95 -5.27 23.53
C ARG A 267 -2.40 -5.24 24.02
N GLU A 268 -2.63 -5.76 25.23
CA GLU A 268 -3.97 -5.83 25.82
C GLU A 268 -4.48 -4.44 26.25
N LYS A 269 -3.61 -3.67 26.91
CA LYS A 269 -3.92 -2.34 27.46
C LYS A 269 -3.51 -1.23 26.47
N PRO A 270 -4.35 -0.19 26.31
CA PRO A 270 -3.96 0.99 25.55
C PRO A 270 -2.92 1.80 26.32
N GLN A 271 -2.03 2.47 25.59
CA GLN A 271 -1.08 3.42 26.12
C GLN A 271 -1.71 4.81 26.10
N THR A 272 -1.84 5.46 27.27
CA THR A 272 -2.41 6.81 27.37
C THR A 272 -1.34 7.78 27.84
N ILE A 273 -1.12 8.83 27.06
CA ILE A 273 -0.13 9.88 27.29
C ILE A 273 -0.87 11.18 27.57
N ARG A 274 -0.54 11.81 28.70
CA ARG A 274 -1.12 13.09 29.13
C ARG A 274 -0.07 14.19 28.98
N PHE A 275 -0.43 15.27 28.31
CA PHE A 275 0.38 16.49 28.19
C PHE A 275 -0.24 17.61 29.03
N GLY A 276 0.56 18.20 29.92
CA GLY A 276 0.09 19.09 30.97
C GLY A 276 0.57 20.53 30.81
N GLY A 277 1.04 21.10 31.93
CA GLY A 277 1.52 22.47 32.02
C GLY A 277 2.92 22.67 31.44
N GLU A 278 3.28 23.94 31.24
CA GLU A 278 4.59 24.35 30.74
C GLU A 278 5.72 23.95 31.70
N ALA A 279 6.89 23.65 31.14
CA ALA A 279 8.13 23.37 31.82
C ALA A 279 9.21 24.36 31.36
N PRO A 280 10.27 24.60 32.17
CA PRO A 280 11.32 25.54 31.82
C PRO A 280 11.97 25.26 30.45
N GLY A 281 12.38 26.33 29.76
CA GLY A 281 13.06 26.23 28.47
C GLY A 281 12.15 25.93 27.29
N GLY A 282 10.87 26.31 27.35
CA GLY A 282 9.91 26.07 26.26
C GLY A 282 9.44 24.61 26.17
N ARG A 283 9.50 23.88 27.28
CA ARG A 283 9.11 22.47 27.37
C ARG A 283 7.68 22.31 27.89
N VAL A 284 7.18 21.09 27.84
CA VAL A 284 5.89 20.70 28.42
C VAL A 284 6.04 19.45 29.27
N HIS A 285 5.35 19.41 30.41
CA HIS A 285 5.27 18.21 31.24
C HIS A 285 4.38 17.15 30.58
N PHE A 286 4.77 15.88 30.67
CA PHE A 286 3.94 14.78 30.22
C PHE A 286 4.14 13.52 31.07
N THR A 287 3.17 12.61 31.05
CA THR A 287 3.23 11.31 31.72
C THR A 287 2.51 10.24 30.91
N GLU A 288 2.94 8.99 31.07
CA GLU A 288 2.19 7.81 30.63
C GLU A 288 1.35 7.28 31.80
N ASP A 289 0.10 6.91 31.53
CA ASP A 289 -0.80 6.34 32.53
C ASP A 289 -0.28 5.00 33.03
N GLY A 290 -0.18 4.86 34.35
CA GLY A 290 0.33 3.66 35.00
C GLY A 290 1.86 3.66 35.21
N GLU A 291 2.58 4.65 34.69
CA GLU A 291 4.00 4.86 35.00
C GLU A 291 4.18 5.88 36.14
N PRO A 292 5.16 5.69 37.04
CA PRO A 292 5.34 6.53 38.23
C PRO A 292 6.16 7.81 37.95
N SER A 293 6.32 8.21 36.69
CA SER A 293 7.28 9.23 36.29
C SER A 293 6.63 10.38 35.53
N VAL A 294 7.00 11.60 35.90
CA VAL A 294 6.70 12.81 35.12
C VAL A 294 7.95 13.20 34.35
N TYR A 295 7.74 13.46 33.06
CA TYR A 295 8.77 13.84 32.10
C TYR A 295 8.53 15.26 31.61
N ALA A 296 9.53 15.84 30.95
CA ALA A 296 9.33 16.99 30.07
C ALA A 296 9.88 16.71 28.67
N CYS A 297 9.17 17.19 27.65
CA CYS A 297 9.59 17.17 26.25
C CYS A 297 9.46 18.57 25.63
N GLU A 298 9.90 18.72 24.38
CA GLU A 298 9.77 19.97 23.62
C GLU A 298 8.30 20.43 23.54
N GLY A 299 8.05 21.71 23.82
CA GLY A 299 6.69 22.27 23.87
C GLY A 299 5.94 22.20 22.54
N LYS A 300 6.67 22.15 21.43
CA LYS A 300 6.13 21.99 20.07
C LYS A 300 5.19 20.78 19.94
N VAL A 301 5.45 19.69 20.68
CA VAL A 301 4.58 18.50 20.65
C VAL A 301 3.15 18.85 21.13
N LEU A 302 3.04 19.63 22.21
CA LEU A 302 1.72 20.06 22.70
C LEU A 302 1.10 21.11 21.77
N GLU A 303 1.89 22.05 21.26
CA GLU A 303 1.43 23.06 20.30
C GLU A 303 0.79 22.40 19.06
N ASP A 304 1.50 21.46 18.43
CA ASP A 304 1.01 20.72 17.26
C ASP A 304 -0.31 19.96 17.57
N LEU A 305 -0.45 19.37 18.76
CA LEU A 305 -1.69 18.69 19.18
C LEU A 305 -2.86 19.66 19.45
N LEU A 306 -2.57 20.86 19.94
CA LEU A 306 -3.58 21.89 20.23
C LEU A 306 -4.03 22.62 18.96
N GLU A 307 -3.16 22.74 17.96
CA GLU A 307 -3.47 23.37 16.67
C GLU A 307 -4.04 22.38 15.64
N PHE A 308 -3.92 21.08 15.90
CA PHE A 308 -4.40 20.04 15.01
C PHE A 308 -5.89 20.20 14.66
N ASP A 309 -6.18 20.22 13.36
CA ASP A 309 -7.54 20.24 12.81
C ASP A 309 -7.92 18.85 12.26
N PRO A 310 -8.90 18.14 12.87
CA PRO A 310 -9.39 16.84 12.38
C PRO A 310 -9.87 16.83 10.94
N ALA A 311 -10.27 17.97 10.36
CA ALA A 311 -10.69 18.04 8.97
C ALA A 311 -9.54 17.72 8.00
N THR A 312 -8.28 17.94 8.43
CA THR A 312 -7.08 17.60 7.65
C THR A 312 -6.89 16.11 7.47
N LEU A 313 -7.43 15.28 8.38
CA LEU A 313 -7.43 13.82 8.21
C LEU A 313 -8.40 13.37 7.14
N ARG A 314 -9.29 14.23 6.63
CA ARG A 314 -10.36 13.78 5.75
C ARG A 314 -9.84 13.54 4.36
N ASP A 315 -9.95 12.29 3.92
CA ASP A 315 -9.58 11.92 2.57
C ASP A 315 -10.54 12.56 1.56
N ARG A 316 -9.99 13.38 0.67
CA ARG A 316 -10.76 14.01 -0.41
C ARG A 316 -10.95 13.11 -1.61
N ASN A 317 -10.28 11.97 -1.68
CA ASN A 317 -10.51 10.99 -2.71
C ASN A 317 -11.83 10.24 -2.42
N ALA A 318 -12.83 10.41 -3.29
CA ALA A 318 -14.15 9.82 -3.12
C ALA A 318 -14.14 8.28 -3.20
N LEU A 319 -13.10 7.70 -3.82
CA LEU A 319 -12.98 6.27 -4.08
C LEU A 319 -11.55 5.79 -3.81
N ARG A 320 -11.03 6.01 -2.60
CA ARG A 320 -9.77 5.40 -2.15
C ARG A 320 -9.96 3.91 -1.87
N LEU A 321 -10.03 3.15 -2.95
CA LEU A 321 -10.17 1.70 -2.99
C LEU A 321 -8.85 1.11 -3.51
N GLY A 322 -8.52 -0.12 -3.14
CA GLY A 322 -7.40 -0.82 -3.78
C GLY A 322 -7.73 -1.09 -5.25
N TRP A 323 -7.14 -0.30 -6.16
CA TRP A 323 -7.41 -0.33 -7.61
C TRP A 323 -6.50 -1.30 -8.40
N THR A 324 -5.76 -2.20 -7.74
CA THR A 324 -4.84 -3.10 -8.46
C THR A 324 -5.59 -4.24 -9.17
N ARG A 325 -6.77 -4.59 -8.66
CA ARG A 325 -7.75 -5.46 -9.31
C ARG A 325 -9.11 -4.78 -9.40
N LEU A 326 -9.75 -4.93 -10.56
CA LEU A 326 -11.14 -4.59 -10.81
C LEU A 326 -11.65 -5.55 -11.89
N ASP A 327 -12.68 -6.32 -11.56
CA ASP A 327 -13.23 -7.34 -12.46
C ASP A 327 -14.37 -6.73 -13.31
N SER A 328 -15.18 -5.83 -12.74
CA SER A 328 -16.26 -5.15 -13.47
C SER A 328 -16.56 -3.75 -12.94
N LEU A 329 -17.13 -2.91 -13.81
CA LEU A 329 -17.62 -1.56 -13.49
C LEU A 329 -18.99 -1.36 -14.13
N GLU A 330 -20.03 -1.16 -13.34
CA GLU A 330 -21.40 -0.91 -13.84
C GLU A 330 -21.90 0.47 -13.40
N TYR A 331 -22.24 1.31 -14.37
CA TYR A 331 -23.01 2.52 -14.15
C TYR A 331 -24.48 2.24 -14.45
N ALA A 332 -25.33 2.30 -13.44
CA ALA A 332 -26.77 2.11 -13.61
C ALA A 332 -27.53 3.43 -13.43
N ALA A 333 -28.13 3.90 -14.53
CA ALA A 333 -28.84 5.18 -14.65
C ALA A 333 -30.03 5.05 -15.63
N GLY A 334 -30.86 4.02 -15.45
CA GLY A 334 -31.99 3.74 -16.36
C GLY A 334 -31.51 3.37 -17.76
N GLU A 335 -32.00 4.05 -18.80
CA GLU A 335 -31.64 3.78 -20.20
C GLU A 335 -30.18 4.11 -20.56
N GLY A 336 -29.51 4.95 -19.76
CA GLY A 336 -28.10 5.29 -19.91
C GLY A 336 -27.12 4.27 -19.29
N SER A 337 -27.63 3.16 -18.76
CA SER A 337 -26.81 2.18 -18.05
C SER A 337 -25.81 1.46 -18.95
N TRP A 338 -24.63 1.18 -18.41
CA TRP A 338 -23.58 0.39 -19.08
C TRP A 338 -22.77 -0.43 -18.07
N LYS A 339 -22.17 -1.52 -18.53
CA LYS A 339 -21.28 -2.37 -17.72
C LYS A 339 -20.04 -2.72 -18.51
N LEU A 340 -18.87 -2.44 -17.93
CA LEU A 340 -17.59 -2.95 -18.38
C LEU A 340 -17.28 -4.25 -17.61
N LEU A 341 -16.77 -5.24 -18.33
CA LEU A 341 -16.36 -6.53 -17.79
C LEU A 341 -14.95 -6.87 -18.29
N ARG A 342 -14.04 -7.18 -17.37
CA ARG A 342 -12.68 -7.57 -17.70
C ARG A 342 -12.60 -9.07 -17.98
N ILE A 343 -12.14 -9.44 -19.18
CA ILE A 343 -12.05 -10.83 -19.66
C ILE A 343 -10.68 -11.04 -20.28
N LEU A 344 -9.89 -11.98 -19.76
CA LEU A 344 -8.55 -12.31 -20.30
C LEU A 344 -7.68 -11.05 -20.54
N GLU A 345 -7.64 -10.15 -19.55
CA GLU A 345 -6.89 -8.89 -19.57
C GLU A 345 -7.40 -7.77 -20.50
N ARG A 346 -8.53 -7.95 -21.20
CA ARG A 346 -9.20 -6.88 -21.96
C ARG A 346 -10.53 -6.47 -21.34
N TRP A 347 -11.03 -5.30 -21.71
CA TRP A 347 -12.33 -4.81 -21.29
C TRP A 347 -13.35 -4.99 -22.42
N ASP A 348 -14.46 -5.65 -22.12
CA ASP A 348 -15.65 -5.69 -22.97
C ASP A 348 -16.70 -4.77 -22.34
N LEU A 349 -17.42 -3.99 -23.16
CA LEU A 349 -18.67 -3.38 -22.77
C LEU A 349 -19.75 -4.47 -22.83
N GLU A 350 -20.16 -5.02 -21.70
CA GLU A 350 -21.13 -6.13 -21.61
C GLU A 350 -22.58 -5.67 -21.82
N LYS A 351 -22.93 -4.49 -21.26
CA LYS A 351 -24.24 -3.87 -21.40
C LYS A 351 -24.14 -2.53 -22.13
N PRO A 352 -25.11 -2.20 -23.00
CA PRO A 352 -26.35 -2.94 -23.30
C PRO A 352 -26.17 -4.13 -24.25
N GLU A 353 -25.06 -4.18 -24.98
CA GLU A 353 -24.69 -5.27 -25.89
C GLU A 353 -23.21 -5.55 -25.69
N ARG A 354 -22.82 -6.83 -25.74
CA ARG A 354 -21.44 -7.24 -25.57
C ARG A 354 -20.59 -6.86 -26.79
N VAL A 355 -19.75 -5.86 -26.63
CA VAL A 355 -18.77 -5.41 -27.64
C VAL A 355 -17.43 -5.09 -26.99
N GLU A 356 -16.36 -5.05 -27.79
CA GLU A 356 -15.05 -4.65 -27.31
C GLU A 356 -15.06 -3.17 -26.87
N ALA A 357 -14.50 -2.90 -25.70
CA ALA A 357 -14.33 -1.54 -25.21
C ALA A 357 -13.01 -0.95 -25.72
N ASP A 358 -12.99 0.37 -25.94
CA ASP A 358 -11.76 1.10 -26.22
C ASP A 358 -10.88 1.10 -24.96
N GLY A 359 -9.75 0.38 -25.01
CA GLY A 359 -8.86 0.23 -23.86
C GLY A 359 -8.30 1.56 -23.35
N LYS A 360 -8.06 2.54 -24.23
CA LYS A 360 -7.58 3.86 -23.83
C LYS A 360 -8.67 4.65 -23.10
N ALA A 361 -9.89 4.67 -23.64
CA ALA A 361 -11.03 5.34 -23.01
C ALA A 361 -11.37 4.70 -21.65
N VAL A 362 -11.26 3.37 -21.53
CA VAL A 362 -11.42 2.67 -20.25
C VAL A 362 -10.34 3.10 -19.26
N GLU A 363 -9.06 3.11 -19.64
CA GLU A 363 -7.99 3.56 -18.74
C GLU A 363 -8.12 5.04 -18.34
N GLU A 364 -8.59 5.91 -19.24
CA GLU A 364 -8.89 7.31 -18.91
C GLU A 364 -10.05 7.44 -17.91
N LEU A 365 -11.08 6.59 -18.00
CA LEU A 365 -12.15 6.51 -17.01
C LEU A 365 -11.63 5.98 -15.66
N LEU A 366 -10.83 4.91 -15.67
CA LEU A 366 -10.23 4.35 -14.46
C LEU A 366 -9.28 5.36 -13.78
N GLY A 367 -8.52 6.13 -14.55
CA GLY A 367 -7.73 7.26 -14.05
C GLY A 367 -8.60 8.30 -13.36
N ALA A 368 -9.70 8.71 -14.01
CA ALA A 368 -10.66 9.66 -13.43
C ALA A 368 -11.23 9.18 -12.09
N LEU A 369 -11.53 7.88 -11.98
CA LEU A 369 -12.05 7.29 -10.76
C LEU A 369 -11.01 7.25 -9.64
N ARG A 370 -9.75 6.91 -9.98
CA ARG A 370 -8.62 6.90 -9.04
C ARG A 370 -8.31 8.29 -8.51
N GLU A 371 -8.53 9.33 -9.30
CA GLU A 371 -8.26 10.72 -8.98
C GLU A 371 -9.54 11.49 -8.59
N LEU A 372 -10.66 10.80 -8.36
CA LEU A 372 -11.95 11.44 -8.12
C LEU A 372 -11.93 12.22 -6.80
N GLU A 373 -11.87 13.54 -6.88
CA GLU A 373 -11.93 14.41 -5.72
C GLU A 373 -13.37 14.81 -5.37
N VAL A 374 -13.65 14.80 -4.07
CA VAL A 374 -14.84 15.39 -3.48
C VAL A 374 -14.78 16.91 -3.57
N LEU A 375 -15.82 17.55 -4.14
CA LEU A 375 -15.93 19.01 -4.16
C LEU A 375 -16.23 19.57 -2.76
N ARG A 376 -17.16 18.94 -2.05
CA ARG A 376 -17.64 19.38 -0.74
C ARG A 376 -18.20 18.20 0.04
N PHE A 377 -17.94 18.14 1.34
CA PHE A 377 -18.63 17.20 2.23
C PHE A 377 -19.96 17.81 2.71
N LEU A 378 -20.99 16.97 2.77
CA LEU A 378 -22.37 17.34 3.11
C LEU A 378 -22.70 16.90 4.55
N ASP A 379 -21.81 17.21 5.50
CA ASP A 379 -21.98 16.77 6.89
C ASP A 379 -23.25 17.35 7.50
N GLY A 380 -24.05 16.48 8.14
CA GLY A 380 -25.32 16.85 8.77
C GLY A 380 -26.51 16.94 7.81
N GLU A 381 -26.30 16.82 6.49
CA GLU A 381 -27.39 16.69 5.51
C GLU A 381 -27.94 15.25 5.50
N ASP A 382 -29.27 15.09 5.44
CA ASP A 382 -29.92 13.77 5.48
C ASP A 382 -29.72 13.03 4.14
N PRO A 383 -29.04 11.86 4.12
CA PRO A 383 -28.86 11.07 2.91
C PRO A 383 -30.18 10.74 2.17
N ALA A 384 -31.31 10.62 2.87
CA ALA A 384 -32.59 10.33 2.26
C ALA A 384 -33.09 11.52 1.42
N THR A 385 -32.91 12.74 1.91
CA THR A 385 -33.28 13.97 1.19
C THR A 385 -32.41 14.21 -0.05
N LEU A 386 -31.17 13.74 0.00
CA LEU A 386 -30.21 13.81 -1.09
C LEU A 386 -30.37 12.67 -2.11
N GLY A 387 -31.26 11.70 -1.87
CA GLY A 387 -31.43 10.54 -2.73
C GLY A 387 -30.27 9.54 -2.69
N VAL A 388 -29.45 9.54 -1.63
CA VAL A 388 -28.26 8.68 -1.49
C VAL A 388 -28.30 7.85 -0.20
N ALA A 389 -29.50 7.61 0.34
CA ALA A 389 -29.70 6.73 1.49
C ALA A 389 -29.53 5.26 1.12
N ASP A 390 -30.18 4.82 0.04
CA ASP A 390 -30.21 3.44 -0.41
C ASP A 390 -30.12 3.33 -1.95
N PRO A 391 -29.68 2.19 -2.50
CA PRO A 391 -29.50 2.01 -3.94
C PRO A 391 -30.77 2.15 -4.78
N GLY A 392 -31.97 1.97 -4.20
CA GLY A 392 -33.24 2.07 -4.92
C GLY A 392 -33.77 3.49 -5.06
N LYS A 393 -33.21 4.45 -4.32
CA LYS A 393 -33.56 5.88 -4.37
C LYS A 393 -32.56 6.73 -5.14
N ALA A 394 -31.36 6.20 -5.40
CA ALA A 394 -30.33 6.90 -6.16
C ALA A 394 -30.77 7.18 -7.59
N ALA A 395 -30.45 8.38 -8.09
CA ALA A 395 -30.67 8.74 -9.49
C ALA A 395 -29.76 7.92 -10.41
N ALA A 396 -28.53 7.63 -9.95
CA ALA A 396 -27.63 6.68 -10.57
C ALA A 396 -26.79 5.96 -9.52
N ARG A 397 -26.16 4.84 -9.90
CA ARG A 397 -25.19 4.13 -9.07
C ARG A 397 -24.00 3.68 -9.90
N LEU A 398 -22.80 3.79 -9.32
CA LEU A 398 -21.60 3.16 -9.85
C LEU A 398 -21.27 1.96 -8.97
N VAL A 399 -21.16 0.78 -9.57
CA VAL A 399 -20.88 -0.49 -8.89
C VAL A 399 -19.52 -1.00 -9.34
N LEU A 400 -18.63 -1.23 -8.39
CA LEU A 400 -17.29 -1.77 -8.61
C LEU A 400 -17.22 -3.17 -8.00
N GLU A 401 -16.90 -4.17 -8.82
CA GLU A 401 -16.85 -5.58 -8.40
C GLU A 401 -15.42 -6.13 -8.55
N GLY A 402 -15.01 -6.99 -7.61
CA GLY A 402 -13.70 -7.67 -7.68
C GLY A 402 -12.50 -6.81 -7.30
N THR A 403 -12.68 -5.83 -6.40
CA THR A 403 -11.60 -5.00 -5.86
C THR A 403 -10.63 -5.79 -4.96
N ASP A 404 -9.44 -5.25 -4.71
CA ASP A 404 -8.38 -5.91 -3.93
C ASP A 404 -8.79 -6.32 -2.51
N ASP A 405 -9.62 -5.49 -1.88
CA ASP A 405 -10.15 -5.70 -0.54
C ASP A 405 -11.39 -6.62 -0.54
N GLY A 406 -11.83 -7.07 -1.72
CA GLY A 406 -12.95 -7.95 -1.99
C GLY A 406 -14.33 -7.34 -1.72
N GLY A 407 -15.34 -7.97 -2.32
CA GLY A 407 -16.74 -7.52 -2.27
C GLY A 407 -17.01 -6.29 -3.13
N ASP A 408 -18.28 -5.90 -3.22
CA ASP A 408 -18.70 -4.83 -4.12
C ASP A 408 -18.61 -3.46 -3.43
N ARG A 409 -18.38 -2.41 -4.21
CA ARG A 409 -18.48 -1.02 -3.75
C ARG A 409 -19.54 -0.30 -4.55
N HIS A 410 -20.40 0.42 -3.84
CA HIS A 410 -21.48 1.18 -4.46
C HIS A 410 -21.29 2.66 -4.16
N LEU A 411 -21.08 3.45 -5.21
CA LEU A 411 -21.20 4.89 -5.13
C LEU A 411 -22.62 5.27 -5.56
N LEU A 412 -23.46 5.63 -4.59
CA LEU A 412 -24.80 6.15 -4.85
C LEU A 412 -24.69 7.59 -5.29
N ILE A 413 -25.42 7.97 -6.33
CA ILE A 413 -25.42 9.31 -6.91
C ILE A 413 -26.86 9.83 -6.94
N GLY A 414 -27.08 10.96 -6.28
CA GLY A 414 -28.38 11.64 -6.23
C GLY A 414 -28.64 12.50 -7.47
N PRO A 415 -29.74 13.27 -7.48
CA PRO A 415 -30.08 14.15 -8.59
C PRO A 415 -29.05 15.28 -8.75
N ARG A 416 -28.82 15.71 -10.00
CA ARG A 416 -27.93 16.84 -10.30
C ARG A 416 -28.53 18.17 -9.82
N ASP A 417 -27.68 19.08 -9.34
CA ASP A 417 -28.01 20.47 -9.01
C ASP A 417 -27.98 21.37 -10.26
N ALA A 418 -28.18 22.69 -10.05
CA ALA A 418 -28.24 23.66 -11.14
C ALA A 418 -26.89 23.82 -11.87
N GLU A 419 -25.78 23.57 -11.16
CA GLU A 419 -24.42 23.58 -11.68
C GLU A 419 -24.01 22.23 -12.29
N GLY A 420 -24.89 21.23 -12.25
CA GLY A 420 -24.69 19.89 -12.81
C GLY A 420 -23.91 18.94 -11.89
N ASN A 421 -23.55 19.35 -10.67
CA ASN A 421 -22.93 18.48 -9.66
C ASN A 421 -24.00 17.60 -9.01
N ALA A 422 -23.60 16.53 -8.31
CA ALA A 422 -24.57 15.68 -7.63
C ALA A 422 -24.08 15.26 -6.23
N PRO A 423 -24.99 15.17 -5.24
CA PRO A 423 -24.65 14.53 -3.98
C PRO A 423 -24.41 13.04 -4.23
N ALA A 424 -23.49 12.46 -3.48
CA ALA A 424 -23.10 11.08 -3.59
C ALA A 424 -22.77 10.51 -2.22
N ARG A 425 -22.82 9.17 -2.12
CA ARG A 425 -22.43 8.45 -0.91
C ARG A 425 -21.80 7.12 -1.26
N LEU A 426 -20.60 6.88 -0.75
CA LEU A 426 -19.92 5.60 -0.89
C LEU A 426 -20.42 4.62 0.19
N LEU A 427 -20.94 3.47 -0.23
CA LEU A 427 -21.31 2.38 0.67
C LEU A 427 -20.13 1.39 0.81
N PRO A 428 -19.76 1.01 2.05
CA PRO A 428 -18.73 0.02 2.31
C PRO A 428 -19.23 -1.40 2.05
N LYS A 429 -18.31 -2.36 2.13
CA LYS A 429 -18.50 -3.82 1.95
C LYS A 429 -19.63 -4.45 2.82
N GLY A 430 -20.13 -3.73 3.83
CA GLY A 430 -21.16 -4.20 4.77
C GLY A 430 -22.53 -3.51 4.64
N GLY A 431 -22.72 -2.64 3.65
CA GLY A 431 -23.95 -1.87 3.45
C GLY A 431 -23.98 -0.55 4.20
N GLU A 432 -25.18 -0.02 4.45
CA GLU A 432 -25.41 1.38 4.88
C GLU A 432 -24.88 1.74 6.27
N LYS A 433 -24.74 0.76 7.18
CA LYS A 433 -24.49 0.99 8.61
C LYS A 433 -23.15 1.69 8.90
N ASP A 434 -22.17 1.47 8.04
CA ASP A 434 -20.82 2.03 8.17
C ASP A 434 -20.50 3.03 7.05
N ALA A 435 -21.50 3.46 6.27
CA ALA A 435 -21.31 4.41 5.19
C ALA A 435 -21.00 5.81 5.72
N GLY A 436 -19.93 6.40 5.18
CA GLY A 436 -19.49 7.76 5.50
C GLY A 436 -20.54 8.81 5.16
N ALA A 437 -20.24 10.06 5.53
CA ALA A 437 -21.10 11.19 5.22
C ALA A 437 -21.24 11.41 3.71
N PRO A 438 -22.39 11.90 3.23
CA PRO A 438 -22.56 12.27 1.83
C PRO A 438 -21.58 13.39 1.41
N PHE A 439 -21.28 13.45 0.12
CA PHE A 439 -20.37 14.41 -0.49
C PHE A 439 -20.82 14.83 -1.88
N LEU A 440 -20.32 15.94 -2.40
CA LEU A 440 -20.67 16.48 -3.71
C LEU A 440 -19.63 16.06 -4.75
N LEU A 441 -20.10 15.47 -5.85
CA LEU A 441 -19.29 15.08 -7.01
C LEU A 441 -19.33 16.14 -8.11
N PRO A 442 -18.22 16.35 -8.84
CA PRO A 442 -18.16 17.33 -9.91
C PRO A 442 -18.95 16.91 -11.16
N ALA A 443 -19.62 17.89 -11.78
CA ALA A 443 -20.37 17.71 -13.03
C ALA A 443 -19.56 17.02 -14.13
N ALA A 444 -18.30 17.41 -14.31
CA ALA A 444 -17.42 16.84 -15.35
C ALA A 444 -17.20 15.32 -15.21
N PHE A 445 -17.18 14.80 -13.98
CA PHE A 445 -17.08 13.36 -13.75
C PHE A 445 -18.41 12.66 -14.09
N LEU A 446 -19.53 13.26 -13.71
CA LEU A 446 -20.86 12.74 -14.00
C LEU A 446 -21.13 12.70 -15.52
N ASP A 447 -20.71 13.73 -16.26
CA ASP A 447 -20.81 13.80 -17.73
C ASP A 447 -20.03 12.66 -18.38
N ARG A 448 -18.86 12.31 -17.83
CA ARG A 448 -18.05 11.18 -18.30
C ARG A 448 -18.76 9.84 -18.07
N LEU A 449 -19.42 9.65 -16.93
CA LEU A 449 -20.21 8.45 -16.67
C LEU A 449 -21.40 8.34 -17.62
N GLU A 450 -22.13 9.43 -17.84
CA GLU A 450 -23.30 9.44 -18.74
C GLU A 450 -22.91 9.23 -20.22
N ALA A 451 -21.74 9.73 -20.64
CA ALA A 451 -21.21 9.47 -21.98
C ALA A 451 -20.74 8.00 -22.17
N GLY A 452 -20.49 7.28 -21.07
CA GLY A 452 -19.72 6.03 -21.03
C GLY A 452 -20.08 5.02 -22.11
N ARG A 453 -21.35 4.69 -22.32
CA ARG A 453 -21.77 3.73 -23.38
C ARG A 453 -21.21 4.08 -24.77
N ARG A 454 -21.14 5.37 -25.11
CA ARG A 454 -20.71 5.86 -26.43
C ARG A 454 -19.20 6.09 -26.48
N SER A 455 -18.61 6.59 -25.40
CA SER A 455 -17.18 6.93 -25.35
C SER A 455 -16.28 5.74 -25.03
N LEU A 456 -16.81 4.69 -24.38
CA LEU A 456 -16.05 3.49 -24.01
C LEU A 456 -16.07 2.42 -25.09
N ARG A 457 -16.85 2.59 -26.17
CA ARG A 457 -16.90 1.64 -27.27
C ARG A 457 -15.78 1.92 -28.26
N THR A 458 -15.17 0.86 -28.81
CA THR A 458 -14.22 1.01 -29.91
C THR A 458 -14.80 1.80 -31.08
N ALA A 459 -13.94 2.54 -31.80
CA ALA A 459 -14.32 3.22 -33.02
C ALA A 459 -14.58 2.24 -34.17
N GLU A 460 -14.09 1.00 -34.08
CA GLU A 460 -14.32 -0.01 -35.11
C GLU A 460 -15.81 -0.32 -35.28
N ILE A 461 -16.31 -0.16 -36.51
CA ILE A 461 -17.74 -0.38 -36.82
C ILE A 461 -18.07 -1.86 -37.05
N TRP A 462 -17.07 -2.67 -37.36
CA TRP A 462 -17.14 -4.12 -37.56
C TRP A 462 -15.73 -4.74 -37.66
N HIS A 463 -15.64 -6.06 -37.53
CA HIS A 463 -14.43 -6.82 -37.87
C HIS A 463 -14.71 -7.68 -39.10
N LEU A 464 -14.02 -7.38 -40.20
CA LEU A 464 -14.10 -8.10 -41.46
C LEU A 464 -12.69 -8.49 -41.89
N HIS A 465 -12.48 -9.73 -42.33
CA HIS A 465 -11.21 -10.15 -42.90
C HIS A 465 -11.32 -10.34 -44.42
N GLN A 466 -10.31 -9.89 -45.17
CA GLN A 466 -10.32 -9.96 -46.64
C GLN A 466 -10.46 -11.41 -47.14
N GLU A 467 -9.88 -12.38 -46.42
CA GLU A 467 -9.96 -13.80 -46.72
C GLU A 467 -11.36 -14.41 -46.57
N GLU A 468 -12.27 -13.75 -45.86
CA GLU A 468 -13.66 -14.19 -45.68
C GLU A 468 -14.55 -13.70 -46.82
N ILE A 469 -14.16 -12.63 -47.52
CA ILE A 469 -14.99 -11.99 -48.54
C ILE A 469 -15.06 -12.85 -49.80
N ARG A 470 -16.28 -13.07 -50.29
CA ARG A 470 -16.59 -13.81 -51.51
C ARG A 470 -17.34 -12.98 -52.54
N ALA A 471 -18.08 -11.97 -52.11
CA ALA A 471 -18.69 -11.00 -53.01
C ALA A 471 -18.88 -9.65 -52.31
N LEU A 472 -18.89 -8.59 -53.12
CA LEU A 472 -19.31 -7.24 -52.75
C LEU A 472 -20.48 -6.85 -53.66
N THR A 473 -21.61 -6.53 -53.05
CA THR A 473 -22.77 -5.96 -53.72
C THR A 473 -22.94 -4.51 -53.28
N ARG A 474 -23.04 -3.58 -54.23
CA ARG A 474 -23.39 -2.18 -53.97
C ARG A 474 -24.77 -1.90 -54.50
N THR A 475 -25.64 -1.33 -53.65
CA THR A 475 -26.93 -0.78 -54.06
C THR A 475 -26.95 0.73 -53.86
N TRP A 476 -27.19 1.48 -54.94
CA TRP A 476 -27.23 2.94 -54.91
C TRP A 476 -28.07 3.50 -56.06
N ASN A 477 -28.92 4.50 -55.80
CA ASN A 477 -29.81 5.13 -56.78
C ASN A 477 -30.65 4.12 -57.60
N GLY A 478 -31.14 3.07 -56.95
CA GLY A 478 -31.94 2.00 -57.58
C GLY A 478 -31.14 1.07 -58.51
N ARG A 479 -29.80 1.19 -58.55
CA ARG A 479 -28.90 0.28 -59.27
C ARG A 479 -28.24 -0.67 -58.28
N THR A 480 -28.10 -1.93 -58.67
CA THR A 480 -27.38 -2.95 -57.91
C THR A 480 -26.26 -3.52 -58.77
N GLU A 481 -25.05 -3.50 -58.23
CA GLU A 481 -23.84 -4.02 -58.86
C GLU A 481 -23.23 -5.09 -57.95
N THR A 482 -22.99 -6.29 -58.47
CA THR A 482 -22.38 -7.40 -57.72
C THR A 482 -21.06 -7.79 -58.34
N PHE A 483 -20.04 -7.89 -57.49
CA PHE A 483 -18.68 -8.30 -57.86
C PHE A 483 -18.26 -9.51 -57.02
N LEU A 484 -17.83 -10.57 -57.67
CA LEU A 484 -17.37 -11.80 -57.03
C LEU A 484 -15.86 -11.70 -56.75
N TYR A 485 -15.43 -12.19 -55.59
CA TYR A 485 -14.03 -12.23 -55.17
C TYR A 485 -13.57 -13.68 -55.03
N GLU A 486 -12.79 -14.15 -56.02
CA GLU A 486 -12.32 -15.53 -56.10
C GLU A 486 -10.83 -15.59 -56.43
N LYS A 487 -10.09 -16.48 -55.77
CA LYS A 487 -8.65 -16.68 -56.03
C LYS A 487 -7.84 -15.37 -56.02
N LYS A 488 -8.21 -14.43 -55.14
CA LYS A 488 -7.60 -13.09 -55.03
C LYS A 488 -7.79 -12.22 -56.30
N SER A 489 -8.92 -12.40 -56.99
CA SER A 489 -9.27 -11.62 -58.18
C SER A 489 -10.76 -11.29 -58.21
N TRP A 490 -11.09 -10.09 -58.69
CA TRP A 490 -12.46 -9.65 -58.91
C TRP A 490 -13.01 -10.18 -60.22
N LYS A 491 -14.26 -10.64 -60.22
CA LYS A 491 -15.01 -11.09 -61.40
C LYS A 491 -16.41 -10.47 -61.43
N ALA A 492 -16.95 -10.33 -62.64
CA ALA A 492 -18.35 -9.97 -62.81
C ALA A 492 -19.26 -11.11 -62.33
N ASP A 493 -20.37 -10.75 -61.68
CA ASP A 493 -21.50 -11.65 -61.49
C ASP A 493 -22.21 -11.93 -62.83
N GLU A 494 -23.07 -12.94 -62.90
CA GLU A 494 -23.75 -13.31 -64.15
C GLU A 494 -24.58 -12.13 -64.71
N GLY A 495 -24.20 -11.63 -65.89
CA GLY A 495 -24.82 -10.45 -66.51
C GLY A 495 -24.45 -9.11 -65.87
N GLY A 496 -23.55 -9.11 -64.87
CA GLY A 496 -23.06 -7.94 -64.16
C GLY A 496 -22.00 -7.14 -64.93
N PRO A 497 -21.65 -5.93 -64.43
CA PRO A 497 -20.64 -5.09 -65.07
C PRO A 497 -19.22 -5.64 -64.84
N GLU A 498 -18.33 -5.38 -65.79
CA GLU A 498 -16.91 -5.79 -65.71
C GLU A 498 -16.20 -5.02 -64.57
N PRO A 499 -15.57 -5.69 -63.60
CA PRO A 499 -14.98 -5.04 -62.43
C PRO A 499 -13.77 -4.16 -62.77
N ASP A 500 -13.68 -3.00 -62.13
CA ASP A 500 -12.43 -2.27 -61.97
C ASP A 500 -11.75 -2.74 -60.69
N ALA A 501 -10.79 -3.67 -60.84
CA ALA A 501 -10.08 -4.26 -59.72
C ALA A 501 -9.37 -3.21 -58.84
N ALA A 502 -8.80 -2.15 -59.43
CA ALA A 502 -8.08 -1.13 -58.67
C ALA A 502 -9.03 -0.24 -57.85
N ALA A 503 -10.24 0.03 -58.37
CA ALA A 503 -11.28 0.73 -57.61
C ALA A 503 -11.82 -0.15 -56.46
N LEU A 504 -12.12 -1.42 -56.75
CA LEU A 504 -12.64 -2.37 -55.77
C LEU A 504 -11.63 -2.68 -54.66
N ASP A 505 -10.34 -2.85 -54.99
CA ASP A 505 -9.29 -3.07 -53.99
C ASP A 505 -9.11 -1.84 -53.08
N ARG A 506 -9.18 -0.62 -53.63
CA ARG A 506 -9.13 0.62 -52.83
C ARG A 506 -10.35 0.75 -51.92
N LEU A 507 -11.54 0.50 -52.44
CA LEU A 507 -12.78 0.51 -51.66
C LEU A 507 -12.69 -0.52 -50.53
N LEU A 508 -12.27 -1.75 -50.85
CA LEU A 508 -12.18 -2.82 -49.88
C LEU A 508 -11.16 -2.48 -48.79
N ALA A 509 -9.94 -2.07 -49.16
CA ALA A 509 -8.92 -1.65 -48.20
C ALA A 509 -9.38 -0.50 -47.29
N THR A 510 -10.22 0.40 -47.81
CA THR A 510 -10.83 1.49 -47.05
C THR A 510 -11.88 0.97 -46.07
N VAL A 511 -12.82 0.17 -46.56
CA VAL A 511 -13.98 -0.31 -45.80
C VAL A 511 -13.58 -1.23 -44.65
N LEU A 512 -12.54 -2.03 -44.84
CA LEU A 512 -11.96 -2.91 -43.81
C LEU A 512 -11.32 -2.14 -42.64
N ARG A 513 -11.05 -0.83 -42.78
CA ARG A 513 -10.41 0.03 -41.77
C ARG A 513 -11.29 1.20 -41.34
N LEU A 514 -12.59 1.12 -41.62
CA LEU A 514 -13.50 2.21 -41.28
C LEU A 514 -13.70 2.28 -39.76
N GLU A 515 -13.45 3.47 -39.25
CA GLU A 515 -13.68 3.84 -37.87
C GLU A 515 -14.76 4.92 -37.78
N ALA A 516 -15.64 4.78 -36.79
CA ALA A 516 -16.59 5.79 -36.42
C ALA A 516 -15.89 6.95 -35.73
N THR A 517 -16.29 8.18 -36.08
CA THR A 517 -15.93 9.39 -35.31
C THR A 517 -16.78 9.57 -34.06
N GLY A 518 -17.86 8.79 -33.92
CA GLY A 518 -18.70 8.76 -32.74
C GLY A 518 -19.96 7.94 -32.92
N TRP A 519 -20.49 7.46 -31.80
CA TRP A 519 -21.72 6.69 -31.71
C TRP A 519 -22.90 7.60 -31.35
N VAL A 520 -24.05 7.42 -32.01
CA VAL A 520 -25.23 8.28 -31.90
C VAL A 520 -26.27 7.66 -30.98
N GLY A 521 -26.68 6.43 -31.27
CA GLY A 521 -27.70 5.72 -30.50
C GLY A 521 -28.35 4.58 -31.29
N PRO A 522 -29.41 3.96 -30.75
CA PRO A 522 -30.00 2.76 -31.33
C PRO A 522 -30.63 3.02 -32.70
N ALA A 523 -30.33 2.17 -33.69
CA ALA A 523 -30.89 2.24 -35.03
C ALA A 523 -32.42 2.10 -35.06
N LYS A 524 -33.00 1.40 -34.07
CA LYS A 524 -34.44 1.19 -33.94
C LYS A 524 -35.23 2.45 -33.54
N ASP A 525 -34.59 3.46 -32.98
CA ASP A 525 -35.29 4.59 -32.35
C ASP A 525 -35.76 5.63 -33.39
N ALA A 526 -35.01 5.84 -34.48
CA ALA A 526 -35.39 6.77 -35.55
C ALA A 526 -34.58 6.60 -36.88
N PRO A 527 -34.63 5.45 -37.57
CA PRO A 527 -33.77 5.20 -38.74
C PRO A 527 -34.00 6.20 -39.89
N ALA A 528 -35.23 6.69 -40.09
CA ALA A 528 -35.54 7.67 -41.12
C ALA A 528 -34.93 9.06 -40.84
N ALA A 529 -34.80 9.45 -39.56
CA ALA A 529 -34.24 10.75 -39.18
C ALA A 529 -32.75 10.90 -39.55
N TRP A 530 -32.06 9.77 -39.73
CA TRP A 530 -30.65 9.71 -40.12
C TRP A 530 -30.45 9.30 -41.59
N GLY A 531 -31.53 9.22 -42.38
CA GLY A 531 -31.46 8.72 -43.76
C GLY A 531 -31.17 7.22 -43.89
N LEU A 532 -31.32 6.45 -42.81
CA LEU A 532 -31.08 5.00 -42.74
C LEU A 532 -32.38 4.18 -42.89
N GLY A 533 -33.46 4.81 -43.35
CA GLY A 533 -34.75 4.19 -43.66
C GLY A 533 -34.70 3.28 -44.89
N ASP A 534 -35.88 2.92 -45.40
CA ASP A 534 -36.04 2.11 -46.60
C ASP A 534 -36.82 2.89 -47.68
N PRO A 535 -36.20 3.26 -48.82
CA PRO A 535 -34.78 3.08 -49.15
C PRO A 535 -33.87 4.05 -48.37
N PRO A 536 -32.59 3.69 -48.16
CA PRO A 536 -31.63 4.58 -47.51
C PRO A 536 -31.21 5.75 -48.42
N ALA A 537 -30.77 6.84 -47.81
CA ALA A 537 -30.34 8.06 -48.53
C ALA A 537 -28.97 7.89 -49.23
N GLY A 538 -28.11 7.02 -48.70
CA GLY A 538 -26.79 6.73 -49.25
C GLY A 538 -26.67 5.31 -49.83
N PRO A 539 -25.46 4.92 -50.30
CA PRO A 539 -25.22 3.59 -50.82
C PRO A 539 -25.28 2.52 -49.71
N VAL A 540 -25.69 1.31 -50.08
CA VAL A 540 -25.59 0.09 -49.27
C VAL A 540 -24.49 -0.79 -49.83
N LEU A 541 -23.51 -1.13 -49.01
CA LEU A 541 -22.44 -2.08 -49.34
C LEU A 541 -22.70 -3.39 -48.60
N THR A 542 -23.07 -4.44 -49.32
CA THR A 542 -23.32 -5.77 -48.78
C THR A 542 -22.16 -6.70 -49.12
N PHE A 543 -21.53 -7.25 -48.10
CA PHE A 543 -20.45 -8.22 -48.21
C PHE A 543 -20.99 -9.61 -47.96
N ARG A 544 -20.72 -10.53 -48.90
CA ARG A 544 -20.97 -11.96 -48.71
C ARG A 544 -19.69 -12.60 -48.18
N LEU A 545 -19.78 -13.19 -46.99
CA LEU A 545 -18.67 -13.71 -46.20
C LEU A 545 -18.76 -15.23 -46.05
N GLU A 546 -17.63 -15.91 -46.03
CA GLU A 546 -17.50 -17.32 -45.69
C GLU A 546 -16.77 -17.46 -44.33
N GLU A 547 -17.54 -17.60 -43.26
CA GLU A 547 -17.04 -17.72 -41.88
C GLU A 547 -17.30 -19.13 -41.36
N GLY A 548 -16.25 -19.87 -40.97
CA GLY A 548 -16.39 -21.21 -40.40
C GLY A 548 -17.16 -22.21 -41.28
N GLY A 549 -17.04 -22.07 -42.62
CA GLY A 549 -17.74 -22.89 -43.61
C GLY A 549 -19.21 -22.54 -43.82
N LYS A 550 -19.70 -21.42 -43.29
CA LYS A 550 -21.06 -20.90 -43.51
C LYS A 550 -21.01 -19.59 -44.26
N MET A 551 -21.94 -19.41 -45.20
CA MET A 551 -22.13 -18.14 -45.89
C MET A 551 -22.97 -17.20 -45.03
N ARG A 552 -22.53 -15.95 -44.90
CA ARG A 552 -23.24 -14.86 -44.20
C ARG A 552 -23.20 -13.58 -45.03
N GLU A 553 -24.13 -12.68 -44.76
CA GLU A 553 -24.14 -11.35 -45.36
C GLU A 553 -24.09 -10.28 -44.28
N ARG A 554 -23.23 -9.28 -44.49
CA ARG A 554 -23.13 -8.08 -43.64
C ARG A 554 -23.19 -6.85 -44.53
N SER A 555 -24.00 -5.88 -44.14
CA SER A 555 -24.18 -4.66 -44.92
C SER A 555 -23.84 -3.41 -44.14
N LEU A 556 -23.07 -2.51 -44.75
CA LEU A 556 -22.93 -1.12 -44.33
C LEU A 556 -23.98 -0.28 -45.06
N VAL A 557 -24.85 0.36 -44.30
CA VAL A 557 -25.90 1.25 -44.81
C VAL A 557 -25.52 2.68 -44.46
N LEU A 558 -25.49 3.55 -45.45
CA LEU A 558 -25.11 4.95 -45.30
C LEU A 558 -26.31 5.87 -45.43
N GLY A 559 -26.36 6.87 -44.56
CA GLY A 559 -27.46 7.78 -44.39
C GLY A 559 -27.18 9.17 -44.92
N THR A 560 -27.92 10.15 -44.39
CA THR A 560 -27.73 11.57 -44.74
C THR A 560 -26.43 12.13 -44.14
N PRO A 561 -25.89 13.21 -44.71
CA PRO A 561 -24.83 13.97 -44.08
C PRO A 561 -25.30 14.56 -42.73
N VAL A 562 -24.36 14.75 -41.81
CA VAL A 562 -24.60 15.42 -40.53
C VAL A 562 -24.56 16.94 -40.75
N GLU A 563 -25.61 17.67 -40.35
CA GLU A 563 -25.88 19.08 -40.70
C GLU A 563 -24.73 20.08 -40.40
N GLU A 564 -23.77 19.72 -39.54
CA GLU A 564 -22.59 20.56 -39.20
C GLU A 564 -21.26 19.78 -39.16
N GLY A 565 -21.19 18.57 -39.74
CA GLY A 565 -20.33 17.53 -39.17
C GLY A 565 -19.21 16.92 -40.01
N GLY A 566 -19.02 17.27 -41.28
CA GLY A 566 -18.00 16.62 -42.14
C GLY A 566 -18.05 15.08 -42.05
N ALA A 567 -19.26 14.53 -41.93
CA ALA A 567 -19.53 13.13 -41.65
C ALA A 567 -20.91 12.72 -42.18
N HIS A 568 -21.10 11.41 -42.40
CA HIS A 568 -22.40 10.80 -42.72
C HIS A 568 -22.83 9.83 -41.62
N TYR A 569 -24.14 9.70 -41.42
CA TYR A 569 -24.67 8.63 -40.57
C TYR A 569 -24.48 7.26 -41.22
N GLY A 570 -24.22 6.24 -40.41
CA GLY A 570 -24.07 4.86 -40.87
C GLY A 570 -24.59 3.85 -39.86
N ARG A 571 -24.95 2.67 -40.36
CA ARG A 571 -25.22 1.48 -39.53
C ARG A 571 -24.73 0.21 -40.23
N VAL A 572 -24.42 -0.81 -39.43
CA VAL A 572 -24.18 -2.18 -39.93
C VAL A 572 -25.45 -3.01 -39.75
N SER A 573 -25.72 -3.95 -40.67
CA SER A 573 -26.95 -4.77 -40.67
C SER A 573 -27.14 -5.66 -39.45
N ASP A 574 -26.06 -6.13 -38.82
CA ASP A 574 -26.08 -6.95 -37.60
C ASP A 574 -25.81 -6.15 -36.32
N GLY A 575 -25.62 -4.83 -36.43
CA GLY A 575 -25.44 -3.92 -35.30
C GLY A 575 -26.71 -3.16 -34.94
N ASN A 576 -26.88 -2.84 -33.66
CA ASN A 576 -28.03 -2.08 -33.17
C ASN A 576 -27.74 -0.57 -33.03
N GLU A 577 -26.51 -0.10 -33.27
CA GLU A 577 -26.11 1.31 -33.10
C GLU A 577 -25.89 2.04 -34.42
N VAL A 578 -26.25 3.32 -34.44
CA VAL A 578 -25.92 4.28 -35.49
C VAL A 578 -24.64 5.02 -35.12
N PHE A 579 -23.76 5.19 -36.08
CA PHE A 579 -22.48 5.87 -35.93
C PHE A 579 -22.31 6.97 -36.98
N ARG A 580 -21.29 7.80 -36.79
CA ARG A 580 -20.86 8.84 -37.72
C ARG A 580 -19.58 8.40 -38.41
N LEU A 581 -19.58 8.34 -39.74
CA LEU A 581 -18.38 8.13 -40.55
C LEU A 581 -17.86 9.45 -41.08
N PRO A 582 -16.53 9.68 -41.06
CA PRO A 582 -15.96 10.94 -41.53
C PRO A 582 -16.09 11.05 -43.05
N ASP A 583 -16.27 12.26 -43.58
CA ASP A 583 -16.31 12.51 -45.03
C ASP A 583 -14.94 12.37 -45.69
N GLN A 584 -13.87 12.43 -44.88
CA GLN A 584 -12.49 12.34 -45.31
C GLN A 584 -11.73 11.30 -44.49
N LEU A 585 -10.81 10.60 -45.13
CA LEU A 585 -9.89 9.67 -44.49
C LEU A 585 -8.45 10.16 -44.63
N LEU A 586 -7.66 9.95 -43.57
CA LEU A 586 -6.21 10.10 -43.59
C LEU A 586 -5.57 8.84 -44.19
N GLU A 587 -4.87 8.99 -45.32
CA GLU A 587 -4.07 7.92 -45.92
C GLU A 587 -2.61 8.39 -46.03
N GLY A 588 -1.79 8.00 -45.06
CA GLY A 588 -0.44 8.54 -44.92
C GLY A 588 -0.47 10.02 -44.51
N ALA A 589 -0.01 10.91 -45.39
CA ALA A 589 -0.03 12.36 -45.16
C ALA A 589 -1.18 13.08 -45.89
N ASP A 590 -1.98 12.37 -46.68
CA ASP A 590 -3.01 12.97 -47.55
C ASP A 590 -4.44 12.72 -47.00
N LEU A 591 -5.31 13.71 -47.21
CA LEU A 591 -6.76 13.58 -46.95
C LEU A 591 -7.49 13.22 -48.24
N LYS A 592 -8.26 12.12 -48.22
CA LYS A 592 -9.07 11.68 -49.37
C LYS A 592 -10.56 11.69 -49.06
N PRO A 593 -11.43 12.07 -50.03
CA PRO A 593 -12.87 12.06 -49.82
C PRO A 593 -13.40 10.61 -49.73
N LEU A 594 -13.82 10.20 -48.53
CA LEU A 594 -14.40 8.88 -48.28
C LEU A 594 -15.66 8.68 -49.12
N TRP A 595 -16.55 9.68 -49.15
CA TRP A 595 -17.81 9.56 -49.87
C TRP A 595 -17.63 9.35 -51.38
N GLY A 596 -16.60 9.97 -51.96
CA GLY A 596 -16.23 9.76 -53.36
C GLY A 596 -15.72 8.35 -53.64
N LEU A 597 -15.03 7.70 -52.68
CA LEU A 597 -14.62 6.29 -52.81
C LEU A 597 -15.83 5.34 -52.72
N LEU A 598 -16.78 5.63 -51.82
CA LEU A 598 -17.98 4.82 -51.63
C LEU A 598 -18.96 4.91 -52.81
N THR A 599 -19.01 6.07 -53.48
CA THR A 599 -19.94 6.37 -54.58
C THR A 599 -19.31 6.35 -55.98
N GLY A 600 -17.98 6.26 -56.08
CA GLY A 600 -17.24 6.28 -57.34
C GLY A 600 -17.47 5.04 -58.25
N PRO A 601 -16.92 5.03 -59.47
CA PRO A 601 -17.07 3.88 -60.38
C PRO A 601 -16.32 2.65 -59.81
N LEU A 602 -17.01 1.51 -59.77
CA LEU A 602 -16.44 0.20 -59.37
C LEU A 602 -16.30 -0.78 -60.54
N ALA A 603 -16.80 -0.39 -61.70
CA ALA A 603 -16.73 -1.13 -62.95
C ALA A 603 -15.98 -0.32 -64.00
N LYS A 604 -15.38 -1.01 -64.97
CA LYS A 604 -14.74 -0.35 -66.12
C LYS A 604 -15.80 0.38 -66.93
N GLU A 605 -15.47 1.59 -67.40
CA GLU A 605 -16.34 2.30 -68.35
C GLU A 605 -16.52 1.45 -69.61
N LYS A 606 -17.79 1.22 -70.01
CA LYS A 606 -18.08 0.58 -71.30
C LYS A 606 -17.51 1.48 -72.40
N PRO A 607 -16.66 0.97 -73.30
CA PRO A 607 -16.19 1.78 -74.43
C PRO A 607 -17.38 2.12 -75.33
N GLY A 608 -17.83 3.38 -75.33
CA GLY A 608 -18.70 3.91 -76.40
C GLY A 608 -20.11 4.39 -76.05
N GLU A 609 -20.37 4.91 -74.85
CA GLU A 609 -21.59 5.71 -74.61
C GLU A 609 -21.20 7.12 -74.12
N PRO A 610 -21.50 8.21 -74.85
CA PRO A 610 -21.03 9.55 -74.50
C PRO A 610 -21.70 10.05 -73.21
N ALA A 611 -20.92 10.74 -72.40
CA ALA A 611 -21.37 11.44 -71.19
C ALA A 611 -22.56 12.37 -71.52
N LYS A 612 -23.70 12.15 -70.87
CA LYS A 612 -24.74 13.18 -70.80
C LYS A 612 -24.21 14.31 -69.91
N GLU A 613 -23.93 15.46 -70.51
CA GLU A 613 -23.73 16.72 -69.80
C GLU A 613 -24.89 16.97 -68.82
N PRO A 614 -24.61 17.50 -67.62
CA PRO A 614 -25.67 18.00 -66.76
C PRO A 614 -26.39 19.16 -67.45
N ALA A 615 -27.72 19.10 -67.48
CA ALA A 615 -28.56 20.18 -67.97
C ALA A 615 -28.22 21.47 -67.20
N LYS A 616 -27.78 22.50 -67.92
CA LYS A 616 -27.78 23.87 -67.42
C LYS A 616 -29.23 24.27 -67.15
N GLU A 617 -29.56 24.52 -65.90
CA GLU A 617 -30.73 25.32 -65.55
C GLU A 617 -30.54 26.72 -66.15
N GLY A 618 -31.50 27.11 -66.98
CA GLY A 618 -31.62 28.48 -67.50
C GLY A 618 -32.21 29.41 -66.44
N GLU A 619 -31.89 30.70 -66.60
CA GLU A 619 -32.24 31.88 -65.80
C GLU A 619 -33.63 31.91 -65.15
#